data_AF-A0A2E3WHE2-F1
#
_entry.id   AF-A0A2E3WHE2-F1
#
_cell.length_a   1.000
_cell.length_b   1.000
_cell.length_c   1.000
_cell.angle_alpha   90.00
_cell.angle_beta   90.00
_cell.angle_gamma   90.00
#
_symmetry.space_group_name_H-M   'P 1'
#
loop_
_entity.id
_entity.type
_entity.pdbx_description
1 polymer ?
#
loop_
_entity_poly.entity_id
_entity_poly.type
_entity_poly.pdbx_seq_one_letter_code
_entity_poly.pdbx_strand_id
1 'polypeptide(L)' 'MWQMTLKQRRRHSELMTQLDNLKRNPYLNVPDDYTFDEDPEADKKHYQAMESFKSLVQEIHALEVAANERV' A
#
# COMPACT_ATOMS: atom_id res chain seq x y z
N MET A 1 -4.83 8.21 16.65
CA MET A 1 -5.70 8.92 15.69
C MET A 1 -6.12 10.34 16.11
N TRP A 2 -6.13 10.72 17.40
CA TRP A 2 -6.60 12.05 17.84
C TRP A 2 -5.65 13.21 17.49
N GLN A 3 -4.39 12.91 17.16
CA GLN A 3 -3.33 13.88 16.83
C GLN A 3 -3.34 14.39 15.36
N MET A 4 -4.06 13.74 14.45
CA MET A 4 -4.11 14.17 13.04
C MET A 4 -5.04 15.35 12.81
N THR A 5 -4.62 16.30 11.98
CA THR A 5 -5.49 17.38 11.46
C THR A 5 -6.60 16.85 10.55
N LEU A 6 -7.67 17.63 10.32
CA LEU A 6 -8.76 17.25 9.42
C LEU A 6 -8.26 16.90 8.00
N LYS A 7 -7.27 17.63 7.48
CA LYS A 7 -6.67 17.36 6.17
C LYS A 7 -5.92 16.02 6.16
N GLN A 8 -5.13 15.73 7.19
CA GLN A 8 -4.41 14.46 7.35
C GLN A 8 -5.37 13.28 7.49
N ARG A 9 -6.45 13.40 8.27
CA ARG A 9 -7.46 12.35 8.40
C ARG A 9 -8.16 12.04 7.08
N ARG A 10 -8.53 13.06 6.30
CA ARG A 10 -9.11 12.88 4.95
C ARG A 10 -8.16 12.13 4.03
N ARG A 11 -6.90 12.57 3.96
CA ARG A 11 -5.88 11.88 3.16
C ARG A 11 -5.66 10.44 3.62
N HIS A 12 -5.63 10.20 4.92
CA HIS A 12 -5.50 8.86 5.47
C HIS A 12 -6.70 7.97 5.09
N SER A 13 -7.93 8.46 5.13
CA SER A 13 -9.11 7.71 4.65
C SER A 13 -9.03 7.38 3.16
N GLU A 14 -8.56 8.32 2.33
CA GLU A 14 -8.33 8.09 0.90
C GLU A 14 -7.28 6.98 0.68
N LEU A 15 -6.16 7.03 1.40
CA LEU A 15 -5.11 6.01 1.31
C LEU A 15 -5.58 4.65 1.80
N MET A 16 -6.38 4.59 2.88
CA MET A 16 -6.98 3.33 3.32
C MET A 16 -7.94 2.74 2.29
N THR A 17 -8.67 3.59 1.56
CA THR A 17 -9.54 3.14 0.45
C THR A 17 -8.71 2.59 -0.70
N GLN A 18 -7.59 3.24 -1.04
CA GLN A 18 -6.64 2.75 -2.05
C GLN A 18 -5.99 1.43 -1.61
N LEU A 19 -5.68 1.28 -0.33
CA LEU A 19 -5.12 0.05 0.24
C LEU A 19 -6.12 -1.12 0.11
N ASP A 20 -7.38 -0.89 0.44
CA ASP A 20 -8.43 -1.91 0.34
C ASP A 20 -8.69 -2.32 -1.12
N ASN A 21 -8.63 -1.37 -2.06
CA ASN A 21 -8.70 -1.69 -3.49
C ASN A 21 -7.48 -2.51 -3.95
N LEU A 22 -6.29 -2.15 -3.48
CA LEU A 22 -5.06 -2.82 -3.85
C LEU A 22 -4.97 -4.24 -3.27
N LYS A 23 -5.50 -4.49 -2.07
CA LYS A 23 -5.62 -5.84 -1.48
C LYS A 23 -6.49 -6.80 -2.30
N ARG A 24 -7.41 -6.27 -3.12
CA ARG A 24 -8.22 -7.08 -4.05
C ARG A 24 -7.49 -7.39 -5.35
N ASN A 25 -6.29 -6.84 -5.56
CA ASN A 25 -5.50 -7.13 -6.74
C ASN A 25 -4.99 -8.58 -6.67
N PRO A 26 -5.31 -9.44 -7.65
CA PRO A 26 -4.87 -10.84 -7.67
C PRO A 26 -3.35 -10.97 -7.69
N TYR A 27 -2.62 -9.98 -8.21
CA TYR A 27 -1.17 -9.99 -8.27
C TYR A 27 -0.48 -9.59 -6.95
N LEU A 28 -1.24 -9.19 -5.91
CA LEU A 28 -0.67 -8.92 -4.60
C LEU A 28 -0.42 -10.20 -3.79
N ASN A 29 -1.24 -11.23 -4.04
CA ASN A 29 -1.11 -12.53 -3.42
C ASN A 29 -0.47 -13.47 -4.43
N VAL A 30 0.76 -13.87 -4.16
CA VAL A 30 1.47 -14.86 -4.96
C VAL A 30 0.88 -16.24 -4.62
N PRO A 31 0.35 -17.00 -5.60
CA PRO A 31 -0.12 -18.37 -5.37
C PRO A 31 1.00 -19.25 -4.80
N ASP A 32 0.65 -20.23 -3.96
CA ASP A 32 1.63 -21.14 -3.34
C ASP A 32 2.39 -21.99 -4.38
N ASP A 33 1.80 -22.18 -5.57
CA ASP A 33 2.34 -22.91 -6.71
C ASP A 33 3.03 -22.01 -7.75
N TYR A 34 3.21 -20.72 -7.46
CA TYR A 34 3.85 -19.78 -8.37
C TYR A 34 5.38 -19.82 -8.24
N THR A 35 6.05 -20.10 -9.36
CA THR A 35 7.51 -20.06 -9.47
C THR A 35 7.93 -18.77 -10.18
N PHE A 36 8.71 -17.96 -9.47
CA PHE A 36 9.33 -16.77 -10.07
C PHE A 36 10.32 -17.20 -11.17
N ASP A 37 10.52 -16.35 -12.18
CA ASP A 37 11.41 -16.54 -13.34
C ASP A 37 10.88 -17.49 -14.44
N GLU A 38 9.68 -18.07 -14.29
CA GLU A 38 9.03 -18.88 -15.35
C GLU A 38 8.21 -18.04 -16.33
N ASP A 39 7.57 -16.97 -15.87
CA ASP A 39 6.82 -16.01 -16.68
C ASP A 39 7.21 -14.57 -16.33
N PRO A 40 8.15 -13.97 -17.08
CA PRO A 40 8.63 -12.61 -16.85
C PRO A 40 7.54 -11.54 -16.92
N GLU A 41 6.45 -11.77 -17.67
CA GLU A 41 5.32 -10.83 -17.73
C GLU A 41 4.46 -10.92 -16.47
N ALA A 42 4.20 -12.12 -15.96
CA ALA A 42 3.50 -12.31 -14.69
C ALA A 42 4.33 -11.77 -13.52
N ASP A 43 5.64 -12.06 -13.50
CA ASP A 43 6.57 -11.58 -12.47
C ASP A 43 6.53 -10.06 -12.40
N LYS A 44 6.59 -9.40 -13.55
CA LYS A 44 6.52 -7.93 -13.63
C LYS A 44 5.22 -7.38 -13.02
N LYS A 45 4.08 -8.05 -13.19
CA LYS A 45 2.80 -7.62 -12.61
C LYS A 45 2.79 -7.79 -11.09
N HIS A 46 3.36 -8.88 -10.58
CA HIS A 46 3.54 -9.10 -9.14
C HIS A 46 4.46 -8.04 -8.52
N TYR A 47 5.61 -7.77 -9.15
CA TYR A 47 6.52 -6.71 -8.71
C TYR A 47 5.88 -5.32 -8.72
N GLN A 48 5.12 -4.98 -9.77
CA GLN A 48 4.40 -3.71 -9.84
C GLN A 48 3.33 -3.58 -8.75
N ALA A 49 2.60 -4.66 -8.46
CA ALA A 49 1.60 -4.68 -7.40
C ALA A 49 2.25 -4.50 -6.01
N MET A 50 3.37 -5.19 -5.76
CA MET A 50 4.15 -5.06 -4.53
C MET A 50 4.76 -3.66 -4.34
N GLU A 51 5.34 -3.07 -5.38
CA GLU A 51 5.90 -1.71 -5.29
C GLU A 51 4.81 -0.66 -5.06
N SER A 52 3.65 -0.81 -5.71
CA SER A 52 2.48 0.05 -5.46
C SER A 52 2.01 -0.07 -4.00
N PHE A 53 2.01 -1.29 -3.44
CA PHE A 53 1.63 -1.53 -2.06
C PHE A 53 2.61 -0.91 -1.08
N LYS A 54 3.90 -1.12 -1.30
CA LYS A 54 4.99 -0.55 -0.50
C LYS A 54 4.92 0.97 -0.48
N SER A 55 4.75 1.61 -1.63
CA SER A 55 4.63 3.07 -1.73
C SER A 55 3.43 3.58 -0.93
N LEU A 56 2.29 2.91 -1.04
CA LEU A 56 1.07 3.30 -0.33
C LEU A 56 1.21 3.17 1.20
N VAL A 57 1.80 2.07 1.67
CA VAL A 57 2.06 1.85 3.11
C VAL A 57 3.06 2.88 3.64
N GLN A 58 4.10 3.23 2.86
CA GLN A 58 5.04 4.28 3.23
C GLN A 58 4.36 5.65 3.36
N GLU A 59 3.43 5.98 2.48
CA GLU A 59 2.68 7.25 2.56
C GLU A 59 1.78 7.30 3.81
N ILE A 60 1.09 6.19 4.12
CA ILE A 60 0.29 6.06 5.34
C ILE A 60 1.19 6.24 6.57
N HIS A 61 2.33 5.54 6.61
CA HIS A 61 3.26 5.63 7.73
C HIS A 61 3.83 7.04 7.91
N ALA A 62 4.21 7.72 6.82
CA ALA A 62 4.70 9.09 6.86
C ALA A 62 3.64 10.05 7.43
N LEU A 63 2.37 9.87 7.08
CA LEU A 63 1.27 10.66 7.64
C LEU A 63 1.07 10.41 9.15
N GLU A 64 1.24 9.17 9.59
CA GLU A 64 1.17 8.80 11.00
C GLU A 64 2.33 9.39 11.81
N VAL A 65 3.56 9.29 11.31
CA VAL A 65 4.75 9.88 11.92
C VAL A 65 4.61 11.40 12.01
N ALA A 66 4.24 12.07 10.92
CA ALA A 66 4.04 13.51 10.90
C ALA A 66 2.92 14.00 11.82
N ALA A 67 1.97 13.13 12.16
CA ALA A 67 0.95 13.43 13.17
C ALA A 67 1.47 13.23 14.60
N ASN A 68 2.42 12.31 14.80
CA ASN A 68 3.01 12.02 16.11
C ASN A 68 4.11 13.02 16.50
N GLU A 69 4.91 13.50 15.55
CA GLU A 69 5.96 14.52 15.77
C GLU A 69 5.42 15.93 16.05
N ARG A 70 4.12 16.14 15.87
CA ARG A 70 3.47 17.45 16.08
C ARG A 70 3.07 17.69 17.53
N VAL A 71 3.34 16.72 18.41
CA VAL A 71 3.01 16.67 19.85
C VAL A 71 4.26 16.98 20.65
#